data_AF-A0A9I9E0F3-F1
#
_entry.id   AF-A0A9I9E0F3-F1
#
_cell.length_a   1.000
_cell.length_b   1.000
_cell.length_c   1.000
_cell.angle_alpha   90.00
_cell.angle_beta   90.00
_cell.angle_gamma   90.00
#
_symmetry.space_group_name_H-M   'P 1'
#
loop_
_entity.id
_entity.type
_entity.pdbx_description
1 polymer ?
#
loop_
_entity_poly.entity_id
_entity_poly.type
_entity_poly.pdbx_seq_one_letter_code
_entity_poly.pdbx_strand_id
1 'polypeptide(L)' 'MGGRYPSNGMYVLGSIWNGEEWASGGKKVDWSQAPFQADYKGFSILGCPFGRNCDSQSFLWNKPNTWQLNPKQQKMYQL' A
#
# COMPACT_ATOMS: atom_id res chain seq x y z
N MET A 1 21.03 12.16 -7.61
CA MET A 1 19.89 12.18 -8.55
C MET A 1 18.66 11.75 -7.76
N GLY A 2 17.68 12.65 -7.59
CA GLY A 2 16.46 12.39 -6.81
C GLY A 2 15.31 12.00 -7.73
N GLY A 3 14.57 10.96 -7.36
CA GLY A 3 13.31 10.58 -8.02
C GLY A 3 12.14 11.44 -7.57
N ARG A 4 11.01 11.35 -8.28
CA ARG A 4 9.75 11.96 -7.83
C ARG A 4 9.28 11.25 -6.55
N TYR A 5 8.88 12.03 -5.54
CA TYR A 5 8.33 11.52 -4.30
C TYR A 5 6.84 11.91 -4.19
N PRO A 6 5.95 11.02 -3.71
CA PRO A 6 4.54 11.36 -3.51
C PRO A 6 4.36 12.48 -2.49
N SER A 7 3.77 13.61 -2.91
CA SER A 7 3.56 14.80 -2.06
C SER A 7 2.13 15.34 -2.05
N ASN A 8 1.22 14.72 -2.81
CA ASN A 8 -0.19 15.11 -2.88
C ASN A 8 -1.05 14.25 -1.94
N GLY A 9 -2.23 14.76 -1.57
CA GLY A 9 -3.22 13.98 -0.82
C GLY A 9 -3.65 12.73 -1.60
N MET A 10 -3.88 11.63 -0.87
CA MET A 10 -4.24 10.33 -1.43
C MET A 10 -5.49 9.76 -0.76
N TYR A 11 -6.15 8.84 -1.46
CA TYR A 11 -7.28 8.06 -0.96
C TYR A 11 -6.89 6.58 -0.85
N VAL A 12 -7.47 5.90 0.14
CA VAL A 12 -7.37 4.44 0.26
C VAL A 12 -8.55 3.83 -0.50
N LEU A 13 -8.26 2.98 -1.48
CA LEU A 13 -9.24 2.30 -2.32
C LEU A 13 -8.99 0.78 -2.28
N GLY A 14 -10.06 -0.01 -2.29
CA GLY A 14 -10.00 -1.46 -2.43
C GLY A 14 -10.90 -1.89 -3.59
N SER A 15 -10.40 -2.78 -4.45
CA SER A 15 -11.15 -3.29 -5.59
C SER A 15 -10.76 -4.75 -5.91
N ILE A 16 -11.69 -5.47 -6.50
CA ILE A 16 -11.48 -6.73 -7.21
C ILE A 16 -11.90 -6.50 -8.66
N TRP A 17 -11.03 -6.80 -9.62
CA TRP A 17 -11.27 -6.54 -11.04
C TRP A 17 -10.49 -7.51 -11.93
N ASN A 18 -10.93 -7.66 -13.19
CA ASN A 18 -10.29 -8.54 -14.16
C ASN A 18 -9.11 -7.84 -14.87
N GLY A 19 -7.88 -8.25 -14.58
CA GLY A 19 -6.65 -7.75 -15.20
C GLY A 19 -6.03 -8.67 -16.26
N GLU A 20 -6.82 -9.49 -16.96
CA GLU A 20 -6.34 -10.56 -17.85
C GLU A 20 -5.34 -10.16 -18.94
N GLU A 21 -5.21 -8.87 -19.30
CA GLU A 21 -4.19 -8.39 -20.24
C GLU A 21 -2.75 -8.59 -19.72
N TRP A 22 -2.55 -8.59 -18.40
CA TRP A 22 -1.23 -8.65 -17.77
C TRP A 22 -1.18 -9.58 -16.56
N ALA A 23 -2.27 -9.71 -15.82
CA ALA A 23 -2.37 -10.58 -14.66
C ALA A 23 -2.15 -12.04 -15.06
N SER A 24 -1.53 -12.82 -14.18
CA SER A 24 -1.22 -14.24 -14.43
C SER A 24 -0.44 -14.49 -15.74
N GLY A 25 0.34 -13.50 -16.20
CA GLY A 25 1.08 -13.56 -17.46
C GLY A 25 0.20 -13.50 -18.71
N GLY A 26 -0.97 -12.86 -18.63
CA GLY A 26 -1.92 -12.75 -19.75
C GLY A 26 -2.92 -13.89 -19.86
N LYS A 27 -3.01 -14.78 -18.86
CA LYS A 27 -3.98 -15.87 -18.84
C LYS A 27 -5.37 -15.33 -18.53
N LYS A 28 -6.35 -15.70 -19.37
CA LYS A 28 -7.75 -15.31 -19.20
C LYS A 28 -8.37 -15.95 -17.96
N VAL A 29 -9.31 -15.22 -17.36
CA VAL A 29 -10.09 -15.69 -16.22
C VAL A 29 -11.02 -16.83 -16.65
N ASP A 30 -11.09 -17.88 -15.84
CA ASP A 30 -12.10 -18.93 -15.97
C ASP A 30 -13.37 -18.54 -15.22
N TRP A 31 -14.32 -17.96 -15.94
CA TRP A 31 -15.58 -17.46 -15.37
C TRP A 31 -16.50 -18.56 -14.84
N SER A 32 -16.24 -19.85 -15.15
CA SER A 32 -17.01 -20.95 -14.56
C SER A 32 -16.75 -21.12 -13.05
N GLN A 33 -15.66 -20.55 -12.53
CA GLN A 33 -15.30 -20.58 -11.11
C GLN A 33 -15.85 -19.39 -10.31
N ALA A 34 -16.66 -18.53 -10.93
CA ALA A 34 -17.34 -17.45 -10.23
C ALA A 34 -18.33 -18.01 -9.16
N PRO A 35 -18.59 -17.26 -8.06
CA PRO A 35 -18.17 -15.88 -7.80
C PRO A 35 -16.74 -15.75 -7.27
N PHE A 36 -16.04 -14.70 -7.70
CA PHE A 36 -14.77 -14.28 -7.11
C PHE A 36 -15.06 -13.31 -5.96
N GLN A 37 -14.73 -13.71 -4.73
CA GLN A 37 -15.03 -12.95 -3.52
C GLN A 37 -13.75 -12.47 -2.82
N ALA A 38 -13.77 -11.21 -2.39
CA ALA A 38 -12.74 -10.61 -1.56
C ALA A 38 -13.39 -10.04 -0.30
N ASP A 39 -13.03 -10.57 0.87
CA ASP A 39 -13.51 -10.10 2.16
C ASP A 39 -12.49 -9.16 2.80
N TYR A 40 -12.92 -7.96 3.17
CA TYR A 40 -12.08 -6.93 3.78
C TYR A 40 -12.47 -6.72 5.24
N LYS A 41 -11.47 -6.58 6.11
CA LYS A 41 -11.66 -6.26 7.53
C LYS A 41 -10.56 -5.34 8.03
N GLY A 42 -10.82 -4.66 9.14
CA GLY A 42 -9.81 -3.82 9.80
C GLY A 42 -9.56 -2.49 9.09
N PHE A 43 -10.61 -1.70 8.82
CA PHE A 43 -10.56 -0.40 8.14
C PHE A 43 -9.94 0.74 8.97
N SER A 44 -9.03 0.44 9.90
CA SER A 44 -8.38 1.44 10.74
C SER A 44 -7.32 2.19 9.94
N ILE A 45 -7.54 3.49 9.70
CA ILE A 45 -6.60 4.34 8.99
C ILE A 45 -5.84 5.20 10.01
N LEU A 46 -4.58 4.86 10.24
CA LEU A 46 -3.63 5.71 10.97
C LEU A 46 -2.88 6.58 9.96
N GLY A 47 -3.41 7.77 9.69
CA GLY A 47 -2.83 8.71 8.73
C GLY A 47 -2.99 10.15 9.17
N CYS A 48 -2.42 11.06 8.39
CA CYS A 48 -2.60 12.50 8.56
C CYS A 48 -3.49 13.06 7.43
N PRO A 49 -4.63 13.70 7.75
CA PRO A 49 -5.48 14.32 6.73
C PRO A 49 -4.73 15.38 5.93
N PHE A 50 -4.93 15.40 4.61
CA PHE A 50 -4.30 16.37 3.73
C PHE A 50 -4.65 17.82 4.13
N GLY A 51 -3.67 18.73 4.00
CA GLY A 51 -3.80 20.13 4.43
C GLY A 51 -3.56 20.37 5.93
N ARG A 52 -3.19 19.33 6.69
CA ARG A 52 -2.66 19.45 8.06
C ARG A 52 -1.13 19.42 8.05
N ASN A 53 -0.53 19.72 9.20
CA ASN A 53 0.91 19.58 9.45
C ASN A 53 1.29 18.10 9.59
N CYS A 54 1.40 17.40 8.46
CA CYS A 54 1.67 15.96 8.38
C CYS A 54 3.16 15.59 8.52
N ASP A 55 4.03 16.60 8.47
CA ASP A 55 5.47 16.53 8.73
C ASP A 55 5.81 16.67 10.23
N SER A 56 4.82 16.88 11.09
CA SER A 56 4.98 16.95 12.54
C SER A 56 5.64 15.71 13.13
N GLN A 57 6.62 15.92 14.02
CA GLN A 57 7.29 14.86 14.82
C GLN A 57 6.36 14.17 15.83
N SER A 58 5.12 14.64 15.99
CA SER A 58 4.10 13.97 16.80
C SER A 58 3.68 12.62 16.21
N PHE A 59 3.77 12.47 14.89
CA PHE A 59 3.45 11.22 14.22
C PHE A 59 4.60 10.21 14.33
N LEU A 60 4.25 8.97 14.70
CA LEU A 60 5.24 7.90 14.91
C LEU A 60 6.13 7.68 13.68
N TRP A 61 5.56 7.74 12.49
CA TRP A 61 6.27 7.49 11.23
C TRP A 61 7.27 8.59 10.84
N ASN A 62 7.21 9.77 11.48
CA ASN A 62 8.16 10.86 11.24
C ASN A 62 9.39 10.80 12.17
N LYS A 63 9.41 9.88 13.15
CA LYS A 63 10.51 9.80 14.12
C LYS A 63 11.79 9.25 13.48
N PRO A 64 12.99 9.70 13.90
CA PRO A 64 14.26 9.25 13.29
C PRO A 64 14.47 7.74 13.30
N ASN A 65 13.95 7.04 14.31
CA ASN A 65 14.06 5.59 14.43
C ASN A 65 13.12 4.81 13.49
N THR A 66 12.26 5.48 12.72
CA THR A 66 11.37 4.86 11.72
C THR A 66 11.78 5.16 10.28
N TRP A 67 12.83 5.93 10.06
CA TRP A 67 13.29 6.30 8.70
C TRP A 67 13.95 5.14 7.94
N GLN A 68 14.36 4.09 8.66
CA GLN A 68 14.97 2.91 8.07
C GLN A 68 14.38 1.65 8.70
N LEU A 69 14.25 0.60 7.89
CA LEU A 69 13.93 -0.73 8.39
C LEU A 69 15.01 -1.20 9.36
N ASN A 70 14.62 -1.88 10.45
CA ASN A 70 15.58 -2.49 11.36
C ASN A 70 16.26 -3.73 10.72
N PRO A 71 17.40 -4.22 11.26
CA PRO A 71 18.14 -5.33 10.64
C PRO A 71 17.31 -6.60 10.40
N LYS A 72 16.35 -6.91 11.27
CA LYS A 72 15.46 -8.06 11.10
C LYS A 72 14.49 -7.85 9.93
N GLN A 73 13.90 -6.66 9.82
CA GLN A 73 13.01 -6.29 8.71
C GLN A 73 13.77 -6.27 7.37
N GLN A 74 14.99 -5.74 7.35
CA GLN A 74 15.85 -5.75 6.15
C GLN A 74 16.15 -7.17 5.70
N LYS A 75 16.50 -8.06 6.63
CA LYS A 75 16.72 -9.48 6.32
C LYS A 75 15.45 -10.12 5.74
N MET A 76 14.28 -9.84 6.29
CA MET A 76 13.01 -10.36 5.77
C MET A 76 12.67 -9.84 4.36
N TYR A 77 13.03 -8.60 4.04
CA TYR A 77 12.80 -8.03 2.71
C TYR A 77 13.70 -8.65 1.62
N GLN A 78 14.88 -9.13 2.00
CA GLN A 78 15.85 -9.75 1.09
C GLN A 78 15.58 -11.23 0.80
N LEU A 79 14.63 -11.84 1.51
CA LEU A 79 14.16 -13.21 1.28
C LEU A 79 13.03 -13.21 0.26
#